data_AF-A0AAE7H778-F1
#
_entry.id   AF-A0AAE7H778-F1
#
_cell.length_a   1.000
_cell.length_b   1.000
_cell.length_c   1.000
_cell.angle_alpha   90.00
_cell.angle_beta   90.00
_cell.angle_gamma   90.00
#
_symmetry.space_group_name_H-M   'P 1'
#
loop_
_entity.id
_entity.type
_entity.pdbx_description
1 polymer ?
#
loop_
_entity_poly.entity_id
_entity_poly.type
_entity_poly.pdbx_seq_one_letter_code
_entity_poly.pdbx_strand_id
1 'polypeptide(L)'
;MKKHLQMTLLALVMAPMMALAQQQFSTPEQAANALAEAINQHDESALDTLLGDNWQQFLPPDGIAPDAVDRFQRDWQVKHNVVRQDNSAWLDVGQEEWRLPIPIIKGDDGWHFDMAAAEDEIVTRAIGRNELSAIQAMHAYVDAQQDFYQLNHAWAQKIISSDGKKDGLYWPATPGEAPSPLGPAFSPAMPGEGYHGYHFRIIPSDSEKGFALLAWPASWGETGVMSFIVSQDDNVYQADLGEATEQKAAAINRYGEHEPWKPVEE
;
A
#
# COMPACT_ATOMS: atom_id res chain seq x y z
N MET A 1 2.42 -44.98 68.33
CA MET A 1 3.17 -45.19 67.06
C MET A 1 2.10 -45.44 66.00
N LYS A 2 1.85 -44.70 64.91
CA LYS A 2 2.59 -43.79 63.99
C LYS A 2 1.52 -42.82 63.42
N LYS A 3 1.69 -41.49 63.53
CA LYS A 3 2.15 -40.52 62.50
C LYS A 3 1.31 -40.40 61.20
N HIS A 4 0.63 -39.25 61.12
CA HIS A 4 0.25 -38.34 60.02
C HIS A 4 0.38 -38.77 58.55
N LEU A 5 -0.63 -38.39 57.75
CA LEU A 5 -0.39 -37.56 56.55
C LEU A 5 -1.66 -36.75 56.20
N GLN A 6 -1.61 -35.43 56.43
CA GLN A 6 -2.58 -34.48 55.87
C GLN A 6 -2.24 -34.27 54.40
N MET A 7 -3.22 -34.42 53.52
CA MET A 7 -3.07 -34.19 52.09
C MET A 7 -3.66 -32.81 51.76
N THR A 8 -2.77 -31.81 51.66
CA THR A 8 -3.11 -30.44 51.28
C THR A 8 -3.40 -30.43 49.77
N LEU A 9 -4.64 -30.12 49.39
CA LEU A 9 -5.05 -29.93 47.99
C LEU A 9 -4.61 -28.52 47.56
N LEU A 10 -3.62 -28.44 46.67
CA LEU A 10 -3.15 -27.19 46.08
C LEU A 10 -4.11 -26.80 44.94
N ALA A 11 -4.96 -25.81 45.17
CA ALA A 11 -5.79 -25.22 44.11
C ALA A 11 -4.91 -24.36 43.20
N LEU A 12 -4.70 -24.82 41.96
CA LEU A 12 -4.03 -24.07 40.91
C LEU A 12 -5.01 -23.00 40.38
N VAL A 13 -4.86 -21.76 40.85
CA VAL A 13 -5.57 -20.61 40.29
C VAL A 13 -4.92 -20.30 38.95
N MET A 14 -5.59 -20.60 37.83
CA MET A 14 -5.23 -20.02 36.55
C MET A 14 -5.54 -18.52 36.62
N ALA A 15 -4.50 -17.69 36.64
CA ALA A 15 -4.66 -16.27 36.41
C ALA A 15 -5.09 -16.04 34.94
N PRO A 16 -6.00 -15.09 34.67
CA PRO A 16 -6.23 -14.67 33.30
C PRO A 16 -4.92 -14.06 32.76
N MET A 17 -4.51 -14.44 31.55
CA MET A 17 -3.57 -13.65 30.77
C MET A 17 -4.19 -12.27 30.59
N MET A 18 -3.75 -11.30 31.40
CA MET A 18 -4.04 -9.90 31.11
C MET A 18 -3.38 -9.60 29.76
N ALA A 19 -4.19 -9.12 28.82
CA ALA A 19 -3.69 -8.46 27.63
C ALA A 19 -2.60 -7.46 28.04
N LEU A 20 -1.47 -7.45 27.33
CA LEU A 20 -0.43 -6.47 27.55
C LEU A 20 -1.06 -5.09 27.39
N ALA A 21 -0.98 -4.28 28.46
CA ALA A 21 -1.61 -2.97 28.50
C ALA A 21 -0.90 -2.06 27.48
N GLN A 22 -1.58 -1.73 26.38
CA GLN A 22 -1.21 -0.59 25.54
C GLN A 22 -1.01 0.63 26.45
N GLN A 23 0.09 1.34 26.26
CA GLN A 23 0.44 2.47 27.12
C GLN A 23 -0.66 3.52 27.11
N GLN A 24 -1.12 3.88 28.31
CA GLN A 24 -2.16 4.88 28.52
C GLN A 24 -1.56 6.23 28.85
N PHE A 25 -2.17 7.27 28.30
CA PHE A 25 -1.71 8.66 28.39
C PHE A 25 -2.77 9.55 29.01
N SER A 26 -2.33 10.58 29.74
CA SER A 26 -3.27 11.55 30.32
C SER A 26 -3.92 12.46 29.26
N THR A 27 -3.23 12.67 28.13
CA THR A 27 -3.74 13.43 26.98
C THR A 27 -3.34 12.75 25.66
N PRO A 28 -4.10 12.95 24.57
CA PRO A 28 -3.76 12.37 23.27
C PRO A 28 -2.49 13.00 22.66
N GLU A 29 -2.11 14.22 23.05
CA GLU A 29 -0.83 14.82 22.63
C GLU A 29 0.37 14.07 23.21
N GLN A 30 0.26 13.53 24.43
CA GLN A 30 1.32 12.71 24.99
C GLN A 30 1.47 11.40 24.21
N ALA A 31 0.37 10.79 23.77
CA ALA A 31 0.40 9.60 22.92
C ALA A 31 1.03 9.91 21.55
N ALA A 32 0.62 11.00 20.91
CA ALA A 32 1.18 11.45 19.64
C ALA A 32 2.70 11.72 19.72
N ASN A 33 3.15 12.40 20.79
CA ASN A 33 4.57 12.65 21.01
C ASN A 33 5.36 11.36 21.25
N ALA A 34 4.79 10.40 22.01
CA ALA A 34 5.42 9.11 22.24
C ALA A 34 5.59 8.31 20.94
N LEU A 35 4.59 8.32 20.06
CA LEU A 35 4.70 7.73 18.72
C LEU A 35 5.81 8.37 17.90
N ALA A 36 5.83 9.71 17.83
CA ALA A 36 6.85 10.42 17.07
C ALA A 36 8.26 10.15 17.58
N GLU A 37 8.44 10.07 18.91
CA GLU A 37 9.72 9.72 19.52
C GLU A 37 10.14 8.28 19.21
N ALA A 38 9.22 7.32 19.33
CA ALA A 38 9.50 5.91 19.03
C ALA A 38 9.89 5.72 17.56
N ILE A 39 9.19 6.39 16.63
CA ILE A 39 9.53 6.39 15.20
C ILE A 39 10.90 7.02 14.96
N ASN A 40 11.20 8.17 15.59
CA ASN A 40 12.47 8.87 15.43
C ASN A 40 13.66 8.04 15.95
N GLN A 41 13.49 7.35 17.08
CA GLN A 41 14.52 6.51 17.67
C GLN A 41 14.63 5.12 17.03
N HIS A 42 13.71 4.77 16.13
CA HIS A 42 13.55 3.40 15.61
C HIS A 42 13.41 2.38 16.75
N ASP A 43 12.65 2.74 17.79
CA ASP A 43 12.44 1.93 18.98
C ASP A 43 11.23 1.01 18.80
N GLU A 44 11.48 -0.18 18.24
CA GLU A 44 10.44 -1.20 18.02
C GLU A 44 9.73 -1.61 19.32
N SER A 45 10.45 -1.70 20.44
CA SER A 45 9.84 -2.06 21.73
C SER A 45 8.87 -0.98 22.22
N ALA A 46 9.18 0.28 21.98
CA ALA A 46 8.26 1.38 22.28
C ALA A 46 7.05 1.34 21.35
N LEU A 47 7.24 1.05 20.06
CA LEU A 47 6.14 0.90 19.10
C LEU A 47 5.21 -0.27 19.46
N ASP A 48 5.76 -1.42 19.86
CA ASP A 48 4.97 -2.56 20.35
C ASP A 48 4.13 -2.17 21.56
N THR A 49 4.70 -1.38 22.48
CA THR A 49 3.99 -0.91 23.68
C THR A 49 2.89 0.12 23.35
N LEU A 50 3.09 0.93 22.31
CA LEU A 50 2.15 2.00 21.90
C LEU A 50 1.01 1.48 21.03
N LEU A 51 1.32 0.64 20.06
CA LEU A 51 0.42 0.19 19.01
C LEU A 51 -0.09 -1.24 19.25
N GLY A 52 0.60 -2.03 20.08
CA GLY A 52 0.30 -3.44 20.34
C GLY A 52 0.98 -4.39 19.35
N ASP A 53 1.11 -5.66 19.73
CA ASP A 53 2.00 -6.66 19.10
C ASP A 53 1.82 -6.94 17.58
N ASN A 54 0.77 -6.43 16.93
CA ASN A 54 0.45 -6.72 15.53
C ASN A 54 0.65 -5.53 14.57
N TRP A 55 1.17 -4.40 15.05
CA TRP A 55 1.26 -3.18 14.23
C TRP A 55 2.12 -3.35 12.98
N GLN A 56 3.13 -4.21 13.02
CA GLN A 56 4.03 -4.51 11.90
C GLN A 56 3.32 -5.12 10.69
N GLN A 57 2.14 -5.73 10.88
CA GLN A 57 1.34 -6.25 9.76
C GLN A 57 0.84 -5.13 8.86
N PHE A 58 0.54 -3.96 9.43
CA PHE A 58 -0.07 -2.83 8.75
C PHE A 58 0.91 -1.71 8.42
N LEU A 59 1.99 -1.62 9.20
CA LEU A 59 3.09 -0.68 8.99
C LEU A 59 4.42 -1.46 8.94
N PRO A 60 4.65 -2.25 7.88
CA PRO A 60 5.86 -3.04 7.77
C PRO A 60 7.09 -2.11 7.75
N PRO A 61 8.08 -2.30 8.65
CA PRO A 61 9.28 -1.46 8.70
C PRO A 61 10.14 -1.60 7.43
N ASP A 62 10.12 -2.78 6.81
CA ASP A 62 10.72 -3.04 5.50
C ASP A 62 9.59 -3.38 4.50
N GLY A 63 9.08 -2.38 3.77
CA GLY A 63 7.91 -2.55 2.89
C GLY A 63 7.75 -1.48 1.80
N ILE A 64 6.59 -1.48 1.15
CA ILE A 64 6.22 -0.79 -0.12
C ILE A 64 6.42 0.76 -0.10
N ALA A 65 6.74 1.36 1.04
CA ALA A 65 7.00 2.80 1.17
C ALA A 65 8.09 3.09 2.22
N PRO A 66 9.39 2.83 1.93
CA PRO A 66 10.48 3.18 2.84
C PRO A 66 10.57 4.69 3.12
N ASP A 67 9.93 5.51 2.29
CA ASP A 67 9.79 6.96 2.46
C ASP A 67 8.67 7.39 3.42
N ALA A 68 7.78 6.48 3.85
CA ALA A 68 6.64 6.84 4.70
C ALA A 68 7.07 7.34 6.08
N VAL A 69 8.07 6.69 6.69
CA VAL A 69 8.65 7.09 7.97
C VAL A 69 9.37 8.44 7.84
N ASP A 70 10.22 8.57 6.82
CA ASP A 70 10.93 9.82 6.52
C ASP A 70 9.97 10.98 6.27
N ARG A 71 8.88 10.71 5.54
CA ARG A 71 7.82 11.68 5.27
C ARG A 71 7.11 12.08 6.57
N PHE A 72 6.71 11.12 7.40
CA PHE A 72 6.08 11.41 8.69
C PHE A 72 6.99 12.28 9.56
N GLN A 73 8.27 11.92 9.71
CA GLN A 73 9.23 12.68 10.51
C GLN A 73 9.41 14.11 9.99
N ARG A 74 9.51 14.27 8.67
CA ARG A 74 9.58 15.59 8.02
C ARG A 74 8.32 16.41 8.28
N ASP A 75 7.15 15.84 8.02
CA ASP A 75 5.86 16.51 8.16
C ASP A 75 5.59 16.89 9.62
N TRP A 76 5.95 16.00 10.57
CA TRP A 76 5.89 16.26 12.01
C TRP A 76 6.72 17.49 12.40
N GLN A 77 7.94 17.63 11.87
CA GLN A 77 8.80 18.79 12.16
C GLN A 77 8.25 20.10 11.57
N VAL A 78 7.54 20.02 10.43
CA VAL A 78 6.93 21.19 9.79
C VAL A 78 5.73 21.70 10.59
N LYS A 79 4.80 20.80 10.92
CA LYS A 79 3.60 21.10 11.71
C LYS A 79 3.02 19.78 12.23
N HIS A 80 2.55 19.77 13.47
CA HIS A 80 1.74 18.68 13.98
C HIS A 80 0.63 19.23 14.88
N ASN A 81 -0.53 18.60 14.85
CA ASN A 81 -1.67 18.96 15.67
C ASN A 81 -2.48 17.72 16.04
N VAL A 82 -3.00 17.69 17.26
CA VAL A 82 -3.95 16.67 17.69
C VAL A 82 -5.36 17.24 17.62
N VAL A 83 -6.16 16.73 16.69
CA VAL A 83 -7.56 17.11 16.51
C VAL A 83 -8.41 16.17 17.34
N ARG A 84 -9.13 16.71 18.33
CA ARG A 84 -10.00 15.93 19.21
C ARG A 84 -11.46 16.02 18.77
N GLN A 85 -12.17 14.90 18.82
CA GLN A 85 -13.62 14.80 18.62
C GLN A 85 -14.18 13.81 19.64
N ASP A 86 -14.98 14.32 20.59
CA ASP A 86 -15.58 13.52 21.66
C ASP A 86 -14.53 12.69 22.44
N ASN A 87 -14.61 11.36 22.33
CA ASN A 87 -13.68 10.40 22.96
C ASN A 87 -12.58 9.90 22.01
N SER A 88 -12.40 10.56 20.87
CA SER A 88 -11.40 10.22 19.86
C SER A 88 -10.53 11.43 19.55
N ALA A 89 -9.32 11.17 19.07
CA ALA A 89 -8.39 12.17 18.61
C ALA A 89 -7.55 11.62 17.47
N TRP A 90 -7.09 12.49 16.59
CA TRP A 90 -6.23 12.14 15.47
C TRP A 90 -5.02 13.06 15.40
N LEU A 91 -3.91 12.50 14.97
CA LEU A 91 -2.69 13.24 14.70
C LEU A 91 -2.68 13.69 13.25
N ASP A 92 -2.61 15.00 13.03
CA ASP A 92 -2.36 15.60 11.72
C ASP A 92 -0.92 16.11 11.66
N VAL A 93 -0.23 15.86 10.56
CA VAL A 93 1.15 16.32 10.33
C VAL A 93 1.31 17.04 8.99
N GLY A 94 2.31 17.92 8.91
CA GLY A 94 2.66 18.66 7.70
C GLY A 94 1.72 19.83 7.39
N GLN A 95 2.02 20.54 6.29
CA GLN A 95 1.21 21.70 5.85
C GLN A 95 -0.16 21.28 5.31
N GLU A 96 -0.22 20.12 4.69
CA GLU A 96 -1.44 19.53 4.14
C GLU A 96 -2.32 18.86 5.21
N GLU A 97 -1.94 18.97 6.49
CA GLU A 97 -2.66 18.40 7.64
C GLU A 97 -2.98 16.91 7.43
N TRP A 98 -1.98 16.16 6.95
CA TRP A 98 -2.15 14.74 6.66
C TRP A 98 -2.47 14.00 7.95
N ARG A 99 -3.68 13.46 8.03
CA ARG A 99 -4.18 12.72 9.18
C ARG A 99 -3.61 11.31 9.21
N LEU A 100 -2.96 10.94 10.31
CA LEU A 100 -2.56 9.56 10.57
C LEU A 100 -3.82 8.68 10.71
N PRO A 101 -3.90 7.53 10.00
CA PRO A 101 -5.06 6.63 10.03
C PRO A 101 -5.10 5.75 11.28
N ILE A 102 -4.54 6.20 12.40
CA ILE A 102 -4.56 5.49 13.68
C ILE A 102 -5.20 6.42 14.71
N PRO A 103 -6.46 6.19 15.10
CA PRO A 103 -7.11 7.02 16.09
C PRO A 103 -6.50 6.81 17.47
N ILE A 104 -6.52 7.88 18.27
CA ILE A 104 -6.23 7.86 19.70
C ILE A 104 -7.58 7.94 20.42
N ILE A 105 -7.96 6.91 21.16
CA ILE A 105 -9.25 6.86 21.83
C ILE A 105 -9.09 7.00 23.35
N LYS A 106 -10.11 7.58 23.99
CA LYS A 106 -10.19 7.74 25.43
C LYS A 106 -10.89 6.54 26.07
N GLY A 107 -10.14 5.74 26.81
CA GLY A 107 -10.64 4.70 27.71
C GLY A 107 -10.81 5.20 29.15
N ASP A 108 -11.14 4.27 30.05
CA ASP A 108 -11.39 4.56 31.47
C ASP A 108 -10.12 5.05 32.20
N ASP A 109 -8.97 4.52 31.82
CA ASP A 109 -7.68 4.80 32.48
C ASP A 109 -6.82 5.84 31.73
N GLY A 110 -7.22 6.26 30.52
CA GLY A 110 -6.48 7.25 29.73
C GLY A 110 -6.70 7.14 28.22
N TRP A 111 -5.88 7.89 27.47
CA TRP A 111 -5.83 7.88 26.01
C TRP A 111 -4.82 6.83 25.52
N HIS A 112 -5.15 6.13 24.44
CA HIS A 112 -4.28 5.13 23.81
C HIS A 112 -4.60 5.02 22.31
N PHE A 113 -3.66 4.50 21.52
CA PHE A 113 -3.92 4.21 20.10
C PHE A 113 -4.84 3.00 19.96
N ASP A 114 -5.81 3.08 19.07
CA ASP A 114 -6.68 1.97 18.71
C ASP A 114 -6.29 1.44 17.33
N MET A 115 -5.40 0.45 17.31
CA MET A 115 -4.98 -0.21 16.09
C MET A 115 -6.10 -1.05 15.48
N ALA A 116 -6.99 -1.64 16.29
CA ALA A 116 -8.08 -2.45 15.78
C ALA A 116 -9.08 -1.60 14.97
N ALA A 117 -9.32 -0.35 15.40
CA ALA A 117 -10.09 0.61 14.62
C ALA A 117 -9.33 1.17 13.39
N ALA A 118 -8.00 1.04 13.35
CA ALA A 118 -7.16 1.57 12.28
C ALA A 118 -7.04 0.62 11.07
N GLU A 119 -7.21 -0.69 11.27
CA GLU A 119 -6.90 -1.71 10.24
C GLU A 119 -7.61 -1.43 8.91
N ASP A 120 -8.93 -1.27 8.93
CA ASP A 120 -9.75 -1.02 7.74
C ASP A 120 -9.36 0.29 7.04
N GLU A 121 -9.04 1.34 7.81
CA GLU A 121 -8.64 2.64 7.25
C GLU A 121 -7.26 2.58 6.60
N ILE A 122 -6.29 1.91 7.23
CA ILE A 122 -4.94 1.73 6.69
C ILE A 122 -5.01 0.97 5.36
N VAL A 123 -5.72 -0.15 5.33
CA VAL A 123 -5.90 -0.97 4.12
C VAL A 123 -6.61 -0.17 3.03
N THR A 124 -7.73 0.49 3.36
CA THR A 124 -8.50 1.30 2.38
C THR A 124 -7.64 2.41 1.77
N ARG A 125 -6.86 3.13 2.59
CA ARG A 125 -5.97 4.19 2.08
C ARG A 125 -4.81 3.62 1.26
N ALA A 126 -4.29 2.44 1.61
CA ALA A 126 -3.24 1.78 0.84
C ALA A 126 -3.77 1.36 -0.54
N ILE A 127 -4.95 0.71 -0.59
CA ILE A 127 -5.65 0.36 -1.82
C ILE A 127 -5.86 1.58 -2.71
N GLY A 128 -6.40 2.67 -2.17
CA GLY A 128 -6.63 3.88 -2.95
C GLY A 128 -5.35 4.50 -3.52
N ARG A 129 -4.25 4.50 -2.76
CA ARG A 129 -2.94 4.96 -3.27
C ARG A 129 -2.41 4.05 -4.38
N ASN A 130 -2.50 2.73 -4.20
CA ASN A 130 -2.04 1.76 -5.19
C ASN A 130 -2.85 1.85 -6.49
N GLU A 131 -4.17 1.98 -6.39
CA GLU A 131 -5.08 2.19 -7.52
C GLU A 131 -4.75 3.47 -8.28
N LEU A 132 -4.53 4.58 -7.57
CA LEU A 132 -4.12 5.84 -8.19
C LEU A 132 -2.76 5.71 -8.89
N SER A 133 -1.78 5.06 -8.26
CA SER A 133 -0.48 4.78 -8.88
C SER A 133 -0.61 3.90 -10.12
N ALA A 134 -1.54 2.93 -10.12
CA ALA A 134 -1.81 2.09 -11.27
C ALA A 134 -2.40 2.89 -12.44
N ILE A 135 -3.38 3.76 -12.17
CA ILE A 135 -3.95 4.67 -13.19
C ILE A 135 -2.87 5.59 -13.77
N GLN A 136 -2.03 6.20 -12.92
CA GLN A 136 -0.90 7.02 -13.37
C GLN A 136 0.10 6.23 -14.23
N ALA A 137 0.39 4.98 -13.86
CA ALA A 137 1.25 4.10 -14.66
C ALA A 137 0.65 3.77 -16.03
N MET A 138 -0.69 3.69 -16.14
CA MET A 138 -1.38 3.46 -17.40
C MET A 138 -1.24 4.64 -18.35
N HIS A 139 -1.39 5.87 -17.87
CA HIS A 139 -1.12 7.07 -18.67
C HIS A 139 0.35 7.14 -19.11
N ALA A 140 1.28 6.90 -18.19
CA ALA A 140 2.71 6.86 -18.50
C ALA A 140 3.06 5.77 -19.53
N TYR A 141 2.34 4.65 -19.53
CA TYR A 141 2.48 3.61 -20.55
C TYR A 141 2.01 4.09 -21.93
N VAL A 142 0.91 4.84 -22.01
CA VAL A 142 0.41 5.41 -23.27
C VAL A 142 1.45 6.39 -23.85
N ASP A 143 1.98 7.29 -23.03
CA ASP A 143 3.06 8.21 -23.42
C ASP A 143 4.30 7.44 -23.90
N ALA A 144 4.72 6.43 -23.14
CA ALA A 144 5.89 5.62 -23.49
C ALA A 144 5.72 4.84 -24.80
N GLN A 145 4.51 4.38 -25.12
CA GLN A 145 4.22 3.76 -26.41
C GLN A 145 4.39 4.76 -27.55
N GLN A 146 3.93 6.00 -27.38
CA GLN A 146 4.10 7.05 -28.38
C GLN A 146 5.58 7.36 -28.62
N ASP A 147 6.37 7.50 -27.56
CA ASP A 147 7.82 7.71 -27.65
C ASP A 147 8.53 6.54 -28.33
N PHE A 148 8.17 5.30 -27.96
CA PHE A 148 8.71 4.10 -28.60
C PHE A 148 8.37 4.05 -30.10
N TYR A 149 7.15 4.43 -30.48
CA TYR A 149 6.74 4.49 -31.87
C TYR A 149 7.51 5.53 -32.68
N GLN A 150 7.84 6.69 -32.09
CA GLN A 150 8.66 7.71 -32.76
C GLN A 150 10.06 7.18 -33.10
N LEU A 151 10.63 6.33 -32.24
CA LEU A 151 11.96 5.75 -32.41
C LEU A 151 11.95 4.55 -33.36
N ASN A 152 10.93 3.70 -33.26
CA ASN A 152 10.95 2.35 -33.85
C ASN A 152 9.92 2.16 -34.97
N HIS A 153 8.99 3.11 -35.17
CA HIS A 153 7.87 3.03 -36.11
C HIS A 153 6.99 1.78 -35.92
N ALA A 154 6.96 1.25 -34.69
CA ALA A 154 6.16 0.12 -34.26
C ALA A 154 5.85 0.25 -32.76
N TRP A 155 4.74 -0.30 -32.29
CA TRP A 155 4.39 -0.32 -30.87
C TRP A 155 5.16 -1.41 -30.11
N ALA A 156 5.56 -1.10 -28.88
CA ALA A 156 6.21 -2.07 -28.00
C ALA A 156 5.24 -3.18 -27.61
N GLN A 157 5.73 -4.42 -27.67
CA GLN A 157 4.99 -5.62 -27.25
C GLN A 157 5.42 -6.10 -25.86
N LYS A 158 6.35 -5.38 -25.21
CA LYS A 158 6.91 -5.70 -23.90
C LYS A 158 7.08 -4.42 -23.09
N ILE A 159 6.82 -4.51 -21.79
CA ILE A 159 7.15 -3.41 -20.86
C ILE A 159 8.67 -3.40 -20.65
N ILE A 160 9.26 -4.54 -20.29
CA ILE A 160 10.70 -4.68 -20.08
C ILE A 160 11.33 -5.30 -21.33
N SER A 161 12.39 -4.69 -21.86
CA SER A 161 13.12 -5.22 -23.00
C SER A 161 13.80 -6.56 -22.67
N SER A 162 13.96 -7.41 -23.67
CA SER A 162 14.80 -8.60 -23.54
C SER A 162 16.26 -8.24 -23.31
N ASP A 163 17.00 -9.14 -22.68
CA ASP A 163 18.40 -8.91 -22.31
C ASP A 163 19.25 -8.46 -23.51
N GLY A 164 19.95 -7.33 -23.33
CA GLY A 164 20.74 -6.66 -24.36
C GLY A 164 19.96 -6.05 -25.54
N LYS A 165 18.62 -6.02 -25.50
CA LYS A 165 17.76 -5.46 -26.57
C LYS A 165 17.03 -4.20 -26.11
N LYS A 166 16.46 -3.50 -27.09
CA LYS A 166 15.59 -2.32 -26.93
C LYS A 166 14.24 -2.58 -27.60
N ASP A 167 13.65 -3.73 -27.29
CA ASP A 167 12.40 -4.23 -27.89
C ASP A 167 11.18 -4.11 -26.95
N GLY A 168 11.33 -3.40 -25.83
CA GLY A 168 10.27 -3.03 -24.90
C GLY A 168 10.38 -1.57 -24.45
N LEU A 169 9.48 -1.13 -23.59
CA LEU A 169 9.39 0.26 -23.14
C LEU A 169 10.47 0.68 -22.13
N TYR A 170 11.09 -0.28 -21.45
CA TYR A 170 12.18 -0.06 -20.51
C TYR A 170 13.43 -0.86 -20.90
N TRP A 171 14.60 -0.23 -20.78
CA TRP A 171 15.92 -0.86 -20.77
C TRP A 171 16.88 -0.02 -19.92
N PRO A 172 17.86 -0.62 -19.24
CA PRO A 172 18.87 0.15 -18.52
C PRO A 172 19.75 0.93 -19.52
N ALA A 173 19.69 2.25 -19.47
CA ALA A 173 20.53 3.11 -20.31
C ALA A 173 21.91 3.32 -19.68
N THR A 174 22.95 3.31 -20.52
CA THR A 174 24.31 3.67 -20.12
C THR A 174 24.54 5.19 -20.20
N PRO A 175 25.53 5.76 -19.48
CA PRO A 175 25.80 7.19 -19.56
C PRO A 175 26.08 7.66 -20.99
N GLY A 176 25.32 8.65 -21.47
CA GLY A 176 25.42 9.20 -22.83
C GLY A 176 24.56 8.48 -23.88
N GLU A 177 23.85 7.43 -23.49
CA GLU A 177 22.87 6.75 -24.34
C GLU A 177 21.49 7.41 -24.22
N ALA A 178 20.69 7.33 -25.28
CA ALA A 178 19.29 7.76 -25.21
C ALA A 178 18.52 6.89 -24.20
N PRO A 179 17.75 7.51 -23.28
CA PRO A 179 16.98 6.78 -22.29
C PRO A 179 15.88 5.94 -22.94
N SER A 180 15.43 4.91 -22.23
CA SER A 180 14.18 4.22 -22.59
C SER A 180 12.97 5.11 -22.35
N PRO A 181 11.84 4.88 -23.06
CA PRO A 181 10.59 5.59 -22.84
C PRO A 181 10.11 5.57 -21.38
N LEU A 182 10.16 4.41 -20.73
CA LEU A 182 9.91 4.29 -19.29
C LEU A 182 11.21 4.38 -18.49
N GLY A 183 11.10 4.90 -17.26
CA GLY A 183 12.21 4.96 -16.30
C GLY A 183 12.36 3.71 -15.43
N PRO A 184 13.45 3.60 -14.65
CA PRO A 184 13.73 2.44 -13.79
C PRO A 184 12.67 2.19 -12.71
N ALA A 185 11.84 3.19 -12.36
CA ALA A 185 10.73 3.01 -11.44
C ALA A 185 9.70 1.96 -11.90
N PHE A 186 9.62 1.69 -13.22
CA PHE A 186 8.73 0.67 -13.79
C PHE A 186 9.35 -0.74 -13.80
N SER A 187 10.59 -0.88 -13.34
CA SER A 187 11.21 -2.19 -13.11
C SER A 187 10.79 -2.69 -11.73
N PRO A 188 10.08 -3.83 -11.62
CA PRO A 188 9.74 -4.39 -10.31
C PRO A 188 11.01 -4.77 -9.55
N ALA A 189 11.04 -4.55 -8.23
CA ALA A 189 12.17 -4.90 -7.38
C ALA A 189 12.34 -6.42 -7.29
N MET A 190 11.24 -7.17 -7.21
CA MET A 190 11.21 -8.63 -7.31
C MET A 190 10.27 -9.14 -8.41
N PRO A 191 10.60 -10.26 -9.08
CA PRO A 191 9.68 -10.90 -10.02
C PRO A 191 8.35 -11.25 -9.34
N GLY A 192 7.23 -10.80 -9.93
CA GLY A 192 5.89 -11.11 -9.42
C GLY A 192 5.38 -10.20 -8.29
N GLU A 193 6.12 -9.16 -7.90
CA GLU A 193 5.66 -8.18 -6.88
C GLU A 193 4.68 -7.15 -7.45
N GLY A 194 4.72 -6.95 -8.77
CA GLY A 194 3.97 -5.88 -9.44
C GLY A 194 4.55 -4.49 -9.17
N TYR A 195 3.94 -3.46 -9.72
CA TYR A 195 4.28 -2.05 -9.46
C TYR A 195 3.19 -1.47 -8.55
N HIS A 196 3.56 -1.02 -7.35
CA HIS A 196 2.63 -0.61 -6.28
C HIS A 196 1.52 -1.64 -6.01
N GLY A 197 1.86 -2.94 -6.00
CA GLY A 197 0.90 -4.01 -5.76
C GLY A 197 -0.05 -4.32 -6.92
N TYR A 198 0.28 -3.85 -8.13
CA TYR A 198 -0.45 -4.14 -9.37
C TYR A 198 0.38 -4.90 -10.40
N HIS A 199 -0.23 -5.88 -11.04
CA HIS A 199 0.29 -6.53 -12.23
C HIS A 199 -0.15 -5.80 -13.48
N PHE A 200 0.72 -5.79 -14.49
CA PHE A 200 0.48 -5.12 -15.76
C PHE A 200 0.76 -6.09 -16.91
N ARG A 201 -0.14 -6.13 -17.90
CA ARG A 201 0.02 -6.96 -19.09
C ARG A 201 -0.44 -6.20 -20.32
N ILE A 202 0.44 -6.15 -21.32
CA ILE A 202 0.07 -5.67 -22.66
C ILE A 202 -0.89 -6.69 -23.26
N ILE A 203 -2.03 -6.21 -23.72
CA ILE A 203 -3.05 -7.03 -24.39
C ILE A 203 -3.30 -6.48 -25.81
N PRO A 204 -3.73 -7.32 -26.75
CA PRO A 204 -4.13 -6.85 -28.08
C PRO A 204 -5.20 -5.76 -28.02
N SER A 205 -5.05 -4.71 -28.81
CA SER A 205 -6.08 -3.69 -29.03
C SER A 205 -7.17 -4.20 -30.00
N ASP A 206 -8.30 -3.48 -30.04
CA ASP A 206 -9.35 -3.69 -31.04
C ASP A 206 -8.97 -3.19 -32.43
N SER A 207 -8.01 -2.25 -32.51
CA SER A 207 -7.42 -1.87 -33.78
C SER A 207 -6.17 -2.70 -34.07
N GLU A 208 -6.04 -3.22 -35.30
CA GLU A 208 -4.86 -4.01 -35.72
C GLU A 208 -3.53 -3.24 -35.61
N LYS A 209 -3.60 -1.92 -35.43
CA LYS A 209 -2.47 -1.02 -35.28
C LYS A 209 -2.47 -0.27 -33.95
N GLY A 210 -3.18 -0.75 -32.94
CA GLY A 210 -3.22 -0.13 -31.61
C GLY A 210 -2.52 -0.96 -30.55
N PHE A 211 -2.49 -0.42 -29.35
CA PHE A 211 -2.01 -1.10 -28.16
C PHE A 211 -3.02 -0.93 -27.02
N ALA A 212 -2.91 -1.78 -26.01
CA ALA A 212 -3.70 -1.71 -24.80
C ALA A 212 -2.95 -2.33 -23.62
N LEU A 213 -3.31 -1.89 -22.42
CA LEU A 213 -2.77 -2.41 -21.16
C LEU A 213 -3.90 -2.82 -20.24
N LEU A 214 -3.72 -3.96 -19.57
CA LEU A 214 -4.53 -4.42 -18.47
C LEU A 214 -3.71 -4.31 -17.19
N ALA A 215 -4.30 -3.75 -16.14
CA ALA A 215 -3.76 -3.74 -14.80
C ALA A 215 -4.74 -4.41 -13.82
N TRP A 216 -4.22 -5.16 -12.85
CA TRP A 216 -5.03 -5.78 -11.80
C TRP A 216 -4.24 -5.92 -10.50
N PRO A 217 -4.91 -5.92 -9.33
CA PRO A 217 -4.23 -6.07 -8.04
C PRO A 217 -3.54 -7.42 -7.93
N ALA A 218 -2.33 -7.43 -7.39
CA ALA A 218 -1.59 -8.65 -7.04
C ALA A 218 -2.33 -9.48 -5.97
N SER A 219 -3.02 -8.83 -5.03
CA SER A 219 -3.91 -9.46 -4.05
C SER A 219 -5.20 -8.65 -3.92
N TRP A 220 -6.31 -9.21 -4.41
CA TRP A 220 -7.60 -8.53 -4.39
C TRP A 220 -8.07 -8.32 -2.94
N GLY A 221 -8.53 -7.10 -2.62
CA GLY A 221 -8.94 -6.70 -1.28
C GLY A 221 -7.79 -6.31 -0.34
N GLU A 222 -6.54 -6.51 -0.76
CA GLU A 222 -5.35 -6.14 0.02
C GLU A 222 -4.50 -5.08 -0.69
N THR A 223 -4.10 -5.34 -1.95
CA THR A 223 -3.32 -4.38 -2.73
C THR A 223 -4.18 -3.49 -3.62
N GLY A 224 -5.41 -3.93 -3.92
CA GLY A 224 -6.39 -3.19 -4.69
C GLY A 224 -7.72 -3.95 -4.85
N VAL A 225 -8.76 -3.27 -5.30
CA VAL A 225 -10.07 -3.85 -5.61
C VAL A 225 -10.34 -3.77 -7.11
N MET A 226 -10.04 -2.63 -7.72
CA MET A 226 -10.33 -2.39 -9.14
C MET A 226 -9.25 -2.98 -10.04
N SER A 227 -9.67 -3.58 -11.15
CA SER A 227 -8.81 -3.79 -12.31
C SER A 227 -9.03 -2.65 -13.29
N PHE A 228 -8.04 -2.39 -14.16
CA PHE A 228 -8.07 -1.27 -15.10
C PHE A 228 -7.66 -1.70 -16.51
N ILE A 229 -8.24 -1.05 -17.53
CA ILE A 229 -7.81 -1.16 -18.93
C ILE A 229 -7.68 0.21 -19.58
N VAL A 230 -6.68 0.35 -20.45
CA VAL A 230 -6.45 1.56 -21.26
C VAL A 230 -6.10 1.15 -22.69
N SER A 231 -6.48 1.98 -23.65
CA SER A 231 -6.07 1.86 -25.05
C SER A 231 -5.21 3.06 -25.45
N GLN A 232 -4.83 3.14 -26.73
CA GLN A 232 -4.15 4.30 -27.30
C GLN A 232 -4.88 5.64 -27.13
N ASP A 233 -6.18 5.63 -26.83
CA ASP A 233 -6.99 6.84 -26.66
C ASP A 233 -6.87 7.45 -25.25
N ASP A 234 -6.06 6.84 -24.39
CA ASP A 234 -5.72 7.30 -23.03
C ASP A 234 -6.90 7.39 -22.04
N ASN A 235 -8.05 6.80 -22.40
CA ASN A 235 -9.18 6.67 -21.50
C ASN A 235 -9.02 5.41 -20.64
N VAL A 236 -8.89 5.60 -19.33
CA VAL A 236 -8.80 4.50 -18.36
C VAL A 236 -10.20 4.06 -17.93
N TYR A 237 -10.43 2.76 -18.04
CA TYR A 237 -11.65 2.12 -17.55
C TYR A 237 -11.33 1.20 -16.39
N GLN A 238 -12.26 1.05 -15.46
CA GLN A 238 -12.15 0.21 -14.27
C GLN A 238 -13.27 -0.82 -14.18
N ALA A 239 -12.98 -1.94 -13.54
CA ALA A 239 -13.95 -2.95 -13.16
C ALA A 239 -13.47 -3.73 -11.92
N ASP A 240 -14.35 -3.97 -10.96
CA ASP A 240 -14.09 -4.92 -9.89
C ASP A 240 -14.29 -6.35 -10.42
N LEU A 241 -13.20 -7.10 -10.55
CA LEU A 241 -13.22 -8.49 -10.99
C LEU A 241 -13.41 -9.46 -9.79
N GLY A 242 -13.46 -8.97 -8.55
CA GLY A 242 -13.68 -9.74 -7.33
C GLY A 242 -12.49 -10.61 -6.92
N GLU A 243 -12.68 -11.48 -5.93
CA GLU A 243 -11.64 -12.39 -5.41
C GLU A 243 -10.93 -13.24 -6.48
N ALA A 244 -11.62 -13.55 -7.58
CA ALA A 244 -11.07 -14.30 -8.72
C ALA A 244 -10.35 -13.39 -9.75
N THR A 245 -9.89 -12.20 -9.33
CA THR A 245 -9.28 -11.19 -10.20
C THR A 245 -8.15 -11.75 -11.05
N GLU A 246 -7.19 -12.45 -10.45
CA GLU A 246 -6.04 -13.04 -11.18
C GLU A 246 -6.51 -13.94 -12.34
N GLN A 247 -7.49 -14.80 -12.08
CA GLN A 247 -8.01 -15.77 -13.05
C GLN A 247 -8.80 -15.08 -14.16
N LYS A 248 -9.62 -14.08 -13.81
CA LYS A 248 -10.40 -13.29 -14.77
C LYS A 248 -9.49 -12.39 -15.61
N ALA A 249 -8.51 -11.75 -14.99
CA ALA A 249 -7.47 -10.97 -15.65
C ALA A 249 -6.71 -11.82 -16.67
N ALA A 250 -6.31 -13.05 -16.32
CA ALA A 250 -5.66 -13.97 -17.25
C ALA A 250 -6.54 -14.36 -18.45
N ALA A 251 -7.87 -14.42 -18.28
CA ALA A 251 -8.82 -14.74 -19.36
C ALA A 251 -9.06 -13.57 -20.34
N ILE A 252 -8.72 -12.34 -19.95
CA ILE A 252 -8.82 -11.16 -20.81
C ILE A 252 -7.66 -11.21 -21.82
N ASN A 253 -8.00 -11.43 -23.09
CA ASN A 253 -7.01 -11.61 -24.16
C ASN A 253 -7.10 -10.55 -25.27
N ARG A 254 -7.91 -9.52 -25.05
CA ARG A 254 -8.09 -8.38 -25.95
C ARG A 254 -8.73 -7.23 -25.16
N TYR A 255 -8.41 -6.01 -25.56
CA TYR A 255 -9.12 -4.82 -25.12
C TYR A 255 -10.61 -4.94 -25.47
N GLY A 256 -11.45 -4.30 -24.66
CA GLY A 256 -12.88 -4.25 -24.89
C GLY A 256 -13.52 -3.43 -23.80
N GLU A 257 -14.21 -2.37 -24.18
CA GLU A 257 -14.82 -1.36 -23.29
C GLU A 257 -16.28 -1.67 -22.94
N HIS A 258 -16.75 -2.87 -23.26
CA HIS A 258 -18.09 -3.34 -22.85
C HIS A 258 -18.10 -3.74 -21.36
N GLU A 259 -19.30 -3.95 -20.80
CA GLU A 259 -19.43 -4.44 -19.42
C GLU A 259 -18.46 -5.60 -19.13
N PRO A 260 -17.77 -5.60 -17.99
CA PRO A 260 -18.05 -4.80 -16.78
C PRO A 260 -17.34 -3.43 -16.71
N TRP A 261 -16.62 -3.01 -17.76
CA TRP A 261 -15.75 -1.83 -17.72
C TRP A 261 -16.53 -0.51 -17.67
N LYS A 262 -16.10 0.41 -16.80
CA LYS A 262 -16.66 1.75 -16.65
C LYS A 262 -15.54 2.79 -16.67
N PRO A 263 -15.75 3.99 -17.23
CA PRO A 263 -14.73 5.03 -17.18
C PRO A 263 -14.37 5.35 -15.73
N VAL A 264 -13.08 5.59 -15.48
CA VAL A 264 -12.63 6.20 -14.22
C VAL A 264 -13.06 7.67 -14.25
N GLU A 265 -13.71 8.14 -13.18
CA GLU A 265 -14.03 9.56 -13.00
C GLU A 265 -12.80 10.25 -12.40
N GLU A 266 -12.37 11.35 -13.02
CA GLU A 266 -11.26 12.22 -12.56
C GLU A 266 -11.64 13.06 -11.33
#